data_AF-A0A0N1KS77-F1
#
_entry.id   AF-A0A0N1KS77-F1
#
_cell.length_a   1.000
_cell.length_b   1.000
_cell.length_c   1.000
_cell.angle_alpha   90.00
_cell.angle_beta   90.00
_cell.angle_gamma   90.00
#
_symmetry.space_group_name_H-M   'P 1'
#
loop_
_entity.id
_entity.type
_entity.pdbx_description
1 polymer ?
#
loop_
_entity_poly.entity_id
_entity_poly.type
_entity_poly.pdbx_seq_one_letter_code
_entity_poly.pdbx_strand_id
1 'polypeptide(L)'
;MKVKVFKIRLPEEFLYKDQKMLDDFLEVNEIIKVETAFVNDECYWSVILYFEEVKPLKNIVRESKVVKYSADNEILSSDEEQILTALKLWRSEKAREQNLPTYFIASNKELVSVAKYKPAKKEELLDIKGFGKHKIENYGEEILEILESV
;
A
#
# COMPACT_ATOMS: atom_id res chain seq x y z
N MET A 1 -11.97 10.16 -13.55
CA MET A 1 -12.03 11.56 -13.05
C MET A 1 -13.43 11.95 -12.60
N LYS A 2 -13.63 12.12 -11.28
CA LYS A 2 -14.84 12.66 -10.65
C LYS A 2 -14.58 14.09 -10.19
N VAL A 3 -15.64 14.88 -10.01
CA VAL A 3 -15.56 16.28 -9.57
C VAL A 3 -16.41 16.48 -8.32
N LYS A 4 -15.86 17.12 -7.29
CA LYS A 4 -16.57 17.50 -6.07
C LYS A 4 -16.36 18.99 -5.82
N VAL A 5 -17.44 19.71 -5.52
CA VAL A 5 -17.40 21.15 -5.21
C VAL A 5 -17.71 21.34 -3.73
N PHE A 6 -16.87 22.11 -3.05
CA PHE A 6 -17.00 22.50 -1.65
C PHE A 6 -17.31 23.98 -1.57
N LYS A 7 -18.27 24.34 -0.72
CA LYS A 7 -18.59 25.71 -0.34
C LYS A 7 -17.99 25.97 1.03
N ILE A 8 -16.88 26.71 1.05
CA ILE A 8 -16.18 27.09 2.28
C ILE A 8 -16.65 28.48 2.69
N ARG A 9 -17.45 28.53 3.76
CA ARG A 9 -18.03 29.77 4.26
C ARG A 9 -17.02 30.52 5.12
N LEU A 10 -16.92 31.82 4.90
CA LEU A 10 -15.98 32.70 5.61
C LEU A 10 -16.31 32.97 7.10
N PRO A 11 -17.57 32.95 7.58
CA PRO A 11 -17.86 33.18 9.00
C PRO A 11 -17.27 32.11 9.91
N GLU A 12 -16.71 32.53 11.05
CA GLU A 12 -16.01 31.68 12.02
C GLU A 12 -16.86 30.51 12.54
N GLU A 13 -18.18 30.69 12.62
CA GLU A 13 -19.15 29.67 13.03
C GLU A 13 -19.13 28.40 12.14
N PHE A 14 -18.73 28.54 10.88
CA PHE A 14 -18.72 27.45 9.90
C PHE A 14 -17.32 26.95 9.57
N LEU A 15 -16.27 27.67 9.95
CA LEU A 15 -14.90 27.39 9.55
C LEU A 15 -14.46 25.97 9.94
N TYR A 16 -14.68 25.58 11.20
CA TYR A 16 -14.29 24.25 11.69
C TYR A 16 -15.06 23.12 10.98
N LYS A 17 -16.35 23.33 10.71
CA LYS A 17 -17.20 22.34 10.05
C LYS A 17 -16.82 22.17 8.58
N ASP A 18 -16.60 23.28 7.88
CA ASP A 18 -16.27 23.31 6.46
C ASP A 18 -14.84 22.79 6.24
N GLN A 19 -13.91 23.10 7.15
CA GLN A 19 -12.56 22.53 7.17
C GLN A 19 -12.61 21.02 7.40
N LYS A 20 -13.30 20.55 8.44
CA LYS A 20 -13.41 19.11 8.72
C LYS A 20 -14.00 18.33 7.56
N MET A 21 -15.03 18.88 6.90
CA MET A 21 -15.65 18.26 5.72
C MET A 21 -14.68 18.15 4.55
N LEU A 22 -13.79 19.13 4.37
CA LEU A 22 -12.75 19.10 3.36
C LEU A 22 -11.68 18.08 3.72
N ASP A 23 -11.19 18.09 4.96
CA ASP A 23 -10.19 17.15 5.46
C ASP A 23 -10.65 15.70 5.32
N ASP A 24 -11.88 15.38 5.78
CA ASP A 24 -12.50 14.06 5.65
C ASP A 24 -12.58 13.60 4.17
N PHE A 25 -12.76 14.54 3.24
CA PHE A 25 -12.82 14.23 1.81
C PHE A 25 -11.43 13.99 1.22
N LEU A 26 -10.44 14.79 1.60
CA LEU A 26 -9.05 14.65 1.17
C LEU A 26 -8.43 13.34 1.70
N GLU A 27 -8.85 12.87 2.87
CA GLU A 27 -8.36 11.60 3.45
C GLU A 27 -8.74 10.36 2.63
N VAL A 28 -9.88 10.41 1.92
CA VAL A 28 -10.46 9.22 1.25
C VAL A 28 -10.26 9.25 -0.27
N ASN A 29 -9.83 10.39 -0.83
CA ASN A 29 -9.80 10.60 -2.28
C ASN A 29 -8.43 11.08 -2.75
N GLU A 30 -7.96 10.53 -3.88
CA GLU A 30 -6.74 11.00 -4.51
C GLU A 30 -7.08 12.23 -5.36
N ILE A 31 -6.53 13.38 -4.97
CA ILE A 31 -6.80 14.65 -5.64
C ILE A 31 -5.85 14.83 -6.82
N ILE A 32 -6.43 14.91 -8.01
CA ILE A 32 -5.72 15.10 -9.27
C ILE A 32 -5.49 16.60 -9.52
N LYS A 33 -6.51 17.42 -9.24
CA LYS A 33 -6.46 18.86 -9.48
C LYS A 33 -7.36 19.61 -8.50
N VAL A 34 -6.93 20.80 -8.11
CA VAL A 34 -7.71 21.74 -7.28
C VAL A 34 -7.87 23.06 -8.03
N GLU A 35 -9.09 23.57 -8.07
CA GLU A 35 -9.40 24.93 -8.53
C GLU A 35 -10.18 25.65 -7.44
N THR A 36 -9.85 26.91 -7.17
CA THR A 36 -10.56 27.72 -6.17
C THR A 36 -11.07 29.00 -6.81
N ALA A 37 -12.30 29.38 -6.46
CA ALA A 37 -12.93 30.60 -6.92
C ALA A 37 -13.71 31.24 -5.77
N PHE A 38 -13.58 32.54 -5.59
CA PHE A 38 -14.38 33.28 -4.62
C PHE A 38 -15.72 33.70 -5.25
N VAL A 39 -16.82 33.45 -4.54
CA VAL A 39 -18.18 33.81 -4.98
C VAL A 39 -18.63 35.01 -4.17
N ASN A 40 -18.76 36.16 -4.86
CA ASN A 40 -19.04 37.46 -4.25
C ASN A 40 -20.47 37.59 -3.69
N ASP A 41 -21.48 37.00 -4.35
CA ASP A 41 -22.89 37.17 -3.95
C ASP A 41 -23.20 36.61 -2.55
N GLU A 42 -22.63 35.45 -2.21
CA GLU A 42 -22.89 34.76 -0.94
C GLU A 42 -21.62 34.65 -0.07
N CYS A 43 -20.57 35.40 -0.39
CA CYS A 43 -19.31 35.50 0.34
C CYS A 43 -18.72 34.15 0.79
N TYR A 44 -18.42 33.27 -0.16
CA TYR A 44 -17.79 31.97 0.11
C TYR A 44 -16.72 31.61 -0.90
N TRP A 45 -15.80 30.74 -0.48
CA TRP A 45 -14.83 30.11 -1.38
C TRP A 45 -15.41 28.81 -1.96
N SER A 46 -15.52 28.75 -3.27
CA SER A 46 -15.79 27.52 -4.01
C SER A 46 -14.47 26.80 -4.25
N VAL A 47 -14.33 25.61 -3.67
CA VAL A 47 -13.17 24.72 -3.90
C VAL A 47 -13.65 23.54 -4.75
N ILE A 48 -13.13 23.43 -5.97
CA ILE A 48 -13.45 22.39 -6.93
C ILE A 48 -12.29 21.40 -6.92
N LEU A 49 -12.60 20.17 -6.54
CA LEU A 49 -11.65 19.06 -6.48
C LEU A 49 -11.97 18.07 -7.60
N TYR A 50 -10.97 17.83 -8.45
CA TYR A 50 -10.97 16.72 -9.39
C TYR A 50 -10.23 15.58 -8.72
N PHE A 51 -10.91 14.45 -8.58
CA PHE A 51 -10.40 13.35 -7.77
C PHE A 51 -10.70 12.01 -8.43
N GLU A 52 -9.92 11.01 -8.01
CA GLU A 52 -10.25 9.61 -8.18
C GLU A 52 -10.53 9.00 -6.81
N GLU A 53 -11.60 8.20 -6.75
CA GLU A 53 -11.87 7.40 -5.57
C GLU A 53 -10.72 6.42 -5.43
N VAL A 54 -9.96 6.56 -4.34
CA VAL A 54 -9.02 5.53 -3.96
C VAL A 54 -9.89 4.31 -3.70
N LYS A 55 -9.85 3.31 -4.60
CA LYS A 55 -10.59 2.07 -4.36
C LYS A 55 -10.10 1.57 -3.00
N PRO A 56 -10.95 1.52 -1.95
CA PRO A 56 -10.56 0.81 -0.77
C PRO A 56 -10.38 -0.62 -1.25
N LEU A 57 -9.15 -1.13 -1.23
CA LEU A 57 -8.90 -2.55 -1.38
C LEU A 57 -9.88 -3.23 -0.44
N LYS A 58 -10.83 -3.97 -1.02
CA LYS A 58 -11.92 -4.66 -0.33
C LYS A 58 -11.35 -5.34 0.92
N ASN A 59 -11.59 -4.72 2.08
CA ASN A 59 -11.43 -5.36 3.37
C ASN A 59 -12.49 -6.44 3.47
N ILE A 60 -12.12 -7.66 3.09
CA ILE A 60 -12.85 -8.86 3.49
C ILE A 60 -12.16 -9.36 4.77
N VAL A 61 -12.96 -9.32 5.84
CA VAL A 61 -12.79 -9.90 7.18
C VAL A 61 -12.04 -9.04 8.21
N ARG A 62 -12.87 -8.41 9.06
CA ARG A 62 -12.84 -8.38 10.52
C ARG A 62 -11.58 -8.93 11.24
N GLU A 63 -11.19 -8.10 12.19
CA GLU A 63 -10.41 -8.36 13.41
C GLU A 63 -8.87 -8.27 13.33
N SER A 64 -8.38 -7.39 14.22
CA SER A 64 -7.00 -7.17 14.65
C SER A 64 -6.04 -6.56 13.63
N LYS A 65 -5.75 -5.27 13.83
CA LYS A 65 -4.54 -4.60 13.33
C LYS A 65 -3.31 -5.45 13.69
N VAL A 66 -2.85 -6.30 12.78
CA VAL A 66 -1.47 -6.77 12.80
C VAL A 66 -0.70 -5.81 11.91
N VAL A 67 0.20 -5.05 12.52
CA VAL A 67 1.13 -4.15 11.82
C VAL A 67 1.94 -5.01 10.86
N LYS A 68 1.63 -4.93 9.57
CA LYS A 68 2.33 -5.71 8.55
C LYS A 68 3.78 -5.24 8.46
N TYR A 69 4.71 -6.19 8.61
CA TYR A 69 6.14 -5.90 8.64
C TYR A 69 6.58 -5.36 7.26
N SER A 70 7.29 -4.24 7.29
CA SER A 70 7.80 -3.55 6.12
C SER A 70 9.23 -3.13 6.45
N ALA A 71 10.20 -3.79 5.83
CA ALA A 71 11.61 -3.49 6.03
C ALA A 71 11.98 -2.20 5.29
N ASP A 72 11.69 -1.04 5.88
CA ASP A 72 12.22 0.24 5.40
C ASP A 72 13.64 0.41 5.95
N ASN A 73 14.65 0.14 5.10
CA ASN A 73 16.09 0.41 5.29
C ASN A 73 16.66 0.11 6.69
N GLU A 74 16.88 -1.16 7.03
CA GLU A 74 17.85 -1.51 8.08
C GLU A 74 18.89 -2.47 7.55
N ILE A 75 20.08 -2.38 8.13
CA ILE A 75 21.26 -3.20 7.88
C ILE A 75 20.87 -4.68 8.04
N LEU A 76 21.14 -5.48 7.00
CA LEU A 76 20.90 -6.92 7.03
C LEU A 76 22.07 -7.62 7.72
N SER A 77 21.78 -8.59 8.58
CA SER A 77 22.79 -9.52 9.09
C SER A 77 23.29 -10.44 7.97
N SER A 78 24.46 -11.05 8.15
CA SER A 78 25.04 -12.00 7.18
C SER A 78 24.06 -13.11 6.80
N ASP A 79 23.33 -13.68 7.76
CA ASP A 79 22.29 -14.69 7.51
C ASP A 79 21.12 -14.15 6.67
N GLU A 80 20.70 -12.90 6.92
CA GLU A 80 19.59 -12.29 6.18
C GLU A 80 19.99 -11.93 4.74
N GLU A 81 21.26 -11.56 4.53
CA GLU A 81 21.82 -11.35 3.19
C GLU A 81 21.89 -12.67 2.39
N GLN A 82 22.22 -13.78 3.04
CA GLN A 82 22.21 -15.11 2.41
C GLN A 82 20.80 -15.51 1.99
N ILE A 83 19.82 -15.35 2.88
CA ILE A 83 18.41 -15.62 2.58
C ILE A 83 17.92 -14.72 1.42
N LEU A 84 18.22 -13.41 1.48
CA LEU A 84 17.84 -12.48 0.44
C LEU A 84 18.45 -12.85 -0.92
N THR A 85 19.69 -13.33 -0.92
CA THR A 85 20.38 -13.76 -2.14
C THR A 85 19.72 -15.01 -2.74
N ALA A 86 19.40 -16.00 -1.90
CA ALA A 86 18.67 -17.20 -2.32
C ALA A 86 17.29 -16.85 -2.89
N LEU A 87 16.55 -15.97 -2.23
CA LEU A 87 15.24 -15.50 -2.70
C LEU A 87 15.33 -14.71 -4.02
N LYS A 88 16.38 -13.90 -4.22
CA LYS A 88 16.61 -13.20 -5.49
C LYS A 88 16.90 -14.16 -6.64
N LEU A 89 17.67 -15.22 -6.36
CA LEU A 89 17.98 -16.27 -7.34
C LEU A 89 16.70 -17.01 -7.74
N TRP A 90 15.95 -17.50 -6.75
CA TRP A 90 14.65 -18.15 -6.98
C TRP A 90 13.69 -17.28 -7.78
N ARG A 91 13.56 -16.00 -7.43
CA ARG A 91 12.71 -15.06 -8.17
C ARG A 91 13.11 -14.96 -9.63
N SER A 92 14.40 -14.95 -9.92
CA SER A 92 14.93 -14.84 -11.28
C SER A 92 14.64 -16.10 -12.09
N GLU A 93 14.81 -17.27 -11.48
CA GLU A 93 14.43 -18.55 -12.08
C GLU A 93 12.92 -18.61 -12.35
N LYS A 94 12.08 -18.22 -11.38
CA LYS A 94 10.62 -18.20 -11.57
C LYS A 94 10.14 -17.23 -12.63
N ALA A 95 10.72 -16.04 -12.66
CA ALA A 95 10.47 -15.05 -13.69
C ALA A 95 10.78 -15.61 -15.08
N ARG A 96 11.89 -16.35 -15.21
CA ARG A 96 12.30 -17.02 -16.45
C ARG A 96 11.35 -18.16 -16.82
N GLU A 97 10.95 -19.01 -15.88
CA GLU A 97 9.99 -20.10 -16.11
C GLU A 97 8.62 -19.57 -16.58
N GLN A 98 8.12 -18.52 -15.93
CA GLN A 98 6.81 -17.96 -16.21
C GLN A 98 6.82 -16.91 -17.33
N ASN A 99 7.99 -16.59 -17.90
CA ASN A 99 8.19 -15.48 -18.86
C ASN A 99 7.60 -14.15 -18.35
N LEU A 100 7.69 -13.91 -17.04
CA LEU A 100 7.19 -12.71 -16.39
C LEU A 100 8.36 -11.87 -15.86
N PRO A 101 8.23 -10.53 -15.82
CA PRO A 101 9.21 -9.71 -15.14
C PRO A 101 9.35 -10.08 -13.66
N THR A 102 10.58 -10.04 -13.12
CA THR A 102 10.89 -10.41 -11.73
C THR A 102 10.05 -9.67 -10.70
N TYR A 103 9.76 -8.39 -10.92
CA TYR A 103 8.93 -7.57 -10.02
C TYR A 103 7.48 -8.09 -9.90
N PHE A 104 7.00 -8.86 -10.88
CA PHE A 104 5.65 -9.44 -10.88
C PHE A 104 5.56 -10.64 -9.93
N ILE A 105 6.64 -11.42 -9.82
CA ILE A 105 6.75 -12.53 -8.86
C ILE A 105 6.87 -11.97 -7.44
N ALA A 106 7.93 -11.19 -7.18
CA ALA A 106 8.13 -10.53 -5.90
C ALA A 106 8.95 -9.23 -6.04
N SER A 107 8.49 -8.16 -5.40
CA SER A 107 9.23 -6.90 -5.33
C SER A 107 10.44 -7.02 -4.40
N ASN A 108 11.47 -6.20 -4.61
CA ASN A 108 12.64 -6.20 -3.74
C ASN A 108 12.26 -5.94 -2.27
N LYS A 109 11.27 -5.05 -2.02
CA LYS A 109 10.77 -4.78 -0.67
C LYS A 109 10.13 -6.00 -0.01
N GLU A 110 9.44 -6.80 -0.80
CA GLU A 110 8.80 -8.04 -0.34
C GLU A 110 9.88 -9.08 0.03
N LEU A 111 10.89 -9.28 -0.82
CA LEU A 111 11.99 -10.22 -0.54
C LEU A 111 12.79 -9.84 0.71
N VAL A 112 13.10 -8.55 0.89
CA VAL A 112 13.81 -8.06 2.08
C VAL A 112 12.95 -8.27 3.34
N SER A 113 11.64 -8.04 3.23
CA SER A 113 10.73 -8.26 4.35
C SER A 113 10.62 -9.75 4.70
N VAL A 114 10.61 -10.65 3.71
CA VAL A 114 10.66 -12.12 3.94
C VAL A 114 11.97 -12.52 4.61
N ALA A 115 13.11 -12.01 4.12
CA ALA A 115 14.43 -12.36 4.67
C ALA A 115 14.59 -11.97 6.14
N LYS A 116 14.00 -10.84 6.55
CA LYS A 116 13.99 -10.38 7.94
C LYS A 116 12.93 -11.07 8.80
N TYR A 117 11.72 -11.20 8.27
CA TYR A 117 10.61 -11.76 9.02
C TYR A 117 10.74 -13.28 9.23
N LYS A 118 11.46 -13.96 8.32
CA LYS A 118 11.72 -15.42 8.35
C LYS A 118 10.46 -16.23 8.68
N PRO A 119 9.38 -16.09 7.87
CA PRO A 119 8.15 -16.83 8.10
C PRO A 119 8.41 -18.33 8.04
N ALA A 120 7.87 -19.07 9.00
CA ALA A 120 7.92 -20.53 9.04
C ALA A 120 6.64 -21.16 8.47
N LYS A 121 5.57 -20.36 8.25
CA LYS A 121 4.29 -20.81 7.73
C LYS A 121 3.74 -19.93 6.61
N LYS A 122 2.90 -20.51 5.76
CA LYS A 122 2.20 -19.76 4.68
C LYS A 122 1.33 -18.63 5.22
N GLU A 123 0.80 -18.79 6.43
CA GLU A 123 -0.02 -17.78 7.11
C GLU A 123 0.81 -16.53 7.46
N GLU A 124 2.05 -16.72 7.91
CA GLU A 124 2.96 -15.65 8.28
C GLU A 124 3.42 -14.82 7.06
N LEU A 125 3.43 -15.41 5.86
CA LEU A 125 3.63 -14.66 4.62
C LEU A 125 2.51 -13.62 4.37
N LEU A 126 1.30 -13.79 4.93
CA LEU A 126 0.21 -12.79 4.80
C LEU A 126 0.49 -11.52 5.60
N ASP A 127 1.31 -11.60 6.65
CA ASP A 127 1.70 -10.48 7.49
C ASP A 127 2.78 -9.61 6.83
N ILE A 128 3.36 -10.07 5.72
CA ILE A 128 4.32 -9.30 4.94
C ILE A 128 3.60 -8.36 3.98
N LYS A 129 3.95 -7.08 4.03
CA LYS A 129 3.35 -6.05 3.17
C LYS A 129 3.71 -6.28 1.70
N GLY A 130 2.70 -6.62 0.88
CA GLY A 130 2.83 -6.87 -0.57
C GLY A 130 2.59 -8.34 -0.97
N PHE A 131 2.69 -9.27 -0.02
CA PHE A 131 2.32 -10.66 -0.24
C PHE A 131 0.80 -10.85 -0.15
N GLY A 132 0.15 -10.94 -1.31
CA GLY A 132 -1.27 -11.28 -1.42
C GLY A 132 -1.51 -12.79 -1.41
N LYS A 133 -2.73 -13.21 -1.08
CA LYS A 133 -3.15 -14.62 -1.07
C LYS A 133 -2.76 -15.39 -2.33
N HIS A 134 -2.91 -14.78 -3.51
CA HIS A 134 -2.53 -15.38 -4.78
C HIS A 134 -1.03 -15.69 -4.87
N LYS A 135 -0.15 -14.77 -4.46
CA LYS A 135 1.30 -15.03 -4.46
C LYS A 135 1.67 -16.12 -3.45
N ILE A 136 1.02 -16.14 -2.30
CA ILE A 136 1.29 -17.13 -1.24
C ILE A 136 0.83 -18.53 -1.67
N GLU A 137 -0.32 -18.63 -2.33
CA GLU A 137 -0.82 -19.90 -2.83
C GLU A 137 0.08 -20.47 -3.93
N ASN A 138 0.58 -19.62 -4.83
CA ASN A 138 1.43 -20.05 -5.94
C ASN A 138 2.90 -20.22 -5.57
N TYR A 139 3.43 -19.40 -4.67
CA TYR A 139 4.88 -19.30 -4.41
C TYR A 139 5.26 -19.48 -2.95
N GLY A 140 4.30 -19.46 -2.03
CA GLY A 140 4.58 -19.48 -0.60
C GLY A 140 5.27 -20.76 -0.15
N GLU A 141 5.01 -21.90 -0.80
CA GLU A 141 5.67 -23.16 -0.48
C GLU A 141 7.16 -23.13 -0.83
N GLU A 142 7.48 -22.67 -2.04
CA GLU A 142 8.86 -22.58 -2.51
C GLU A 142 9.66 -21.56 -1.71
N ILE A 143 9.03 -20.45 -1.31
CA ILE A 143 9.67 -19.45 -0.44
C ILE A 143 10.01 -20.05 0.93
N LEU A 144 9.11 -20.84 1.52
CA LEU A 144 9.35 -21.51 2.81
C LEU A 144 10.46 -22.56 2.69
N GLU A 145 10.48 -23.32 1.59
CA GLU A 145 11.54 -24.30 1.32
C GLU A 145 12.93 -23.62 1.21
N ILE A 146 13.00 -22.45 0.56
CA ILE A 146 14.24 -21.67 0.50
C ILE A 146 14.66 -21.17 1.88
N LEU A 147 13.70 -20.75 2.70
CA LEU A 147 13.98 -20.29 4.08
C LEU A 147 14.46 -21.43 4.98
N GLU A 148 14.02 -22.66 4.73
CA GLU A 148 14.49 -23.85 5.46
C GLU A 148 15.84 -24.38 4.93
N SER A 149 16.13 -24.15 3.64
CA SER A 149 17.34 -24.62 2.97
C SER A 149 18.58 -23.74 3.18
N VAL A 150 18.42 -22.52 3.69
CA VAL A 150 19.52 -21.55 3.95
C VAL A 150 19.88 -21.55 5.42
#